data_AF-A0A0K8Q6V6-F1
#
_entry.id   AF-A0A0K8Q6V6-F1
#
_cell.length_a   1.000
_cell.length_b   1.000
_cell.length_c   1.000
_cell.angle_alpha   90.00
_cell.angle_beta   90.00
_cell.angle_gamma   90.00
#
_symmetry.space_group_name_H-M   'P 1'
#
loop_
_entity.id
_entity.type
_entity.pdbx_description
1 polymer ?
#
loop_
_entity_poly.entity_id
_entity_poly.type
_entity_poly.pdbx_seq_one_letter_code
_entity_poly.pdbx_strand_id
1 'polypeptide(L)' 'MNIPFETTDEMAAMAHDMFEPFPANDYPNLAEFVTDHVMKPGYDYGGEFEYGLDLILRGLEEALAGQ' A
#
# COMPACT_ATOMS: atom_id res chain seq x y z
N MET A 1 9.81 8.56 12.53
CA MET A 1 8.35 8.39 12.39
C MET A 1 7.97 7.15 13.16
N ASN A 2 7.03 7.24 14.09
CA ASN A 2 6.52 6.06 14.79
C ASN A 2 5.37 5.49 13.95
N ILE A 3 5.60 4.34 13.35
CA ILE A 3 4.59 3.64 12.56
C ILE A 3 3.75 2.81 13.57
N PRO A 4 2.41 2.82 13.51
CA PRO A 4 1.57 2.22 14.56
C PRO A 4 1.52 0.68 14.56
N PHE A 5 2.44 0.03 13.82
CA PHE A 5 2.57 -1.41 13.68
C PHE A 5 4.06 -1.73 13.55
N GLU A 6 4.50 -2.81 14.19
CA GLU A 6 5.89 -3.27 14.19
C GLU A 6 6.07 -4.51 13.30
N THR A 7 4.99 -5.20 12.97
CA THR A 7 5.02 -6.46 12.21
C THR A 7 4.06 -6.46 11.01
N THR A 8 4.35 -7.29 10.01
CA THR A 8 3.49 -7.51 8.85
C THR A 8 2.13 -8.08 9.23
N ASP A 9 2.05 -8.86 10.32
CA ASP A 9 0.82 -9.49 10.79
C ASP A 9 -0.13 -8.47 11.42
N GLU A 10 0.39 -7.53 12.21
CA GLU A 10 -0.38 -6.41 12.75
C GLU A 10 -0.94 -5.52 11.63
N MET A 11 -0.13 -5.32 10.58
CA MET A 11 -0.56 -4.54 9.43
C MET A 11 -1.64 -5.26 8.60
N ALA A 12 -1.52 -6.57 8.41
CA ALA A 12 -2.54 -7.38 7.75
C ALA A 12 -3.86 -7.38 8.54
N ALA A 13 -3.81 -7.49 9.87
CA ALA A 13 -4.99 -7.40 10.72
C ALA A 13 -5.66 -6.02 10.63
N MET A 14 -4.88 -4.94 10.69
CA MET A 14 -5.41 -3.58 10.51
C MET A 14 -6.03 -3.38 9.13
N ALA A 15 -5.39 -3.90 8.08
CA ALA A 15 -5.93 -3.84 6.73
C ALA A 15 -7.26 -4.61 6.64
N HIS A 16 -7.35 -5.79 7.25
CA HIS A 16 -8.60 -6.56 7.31
C HIS A 16 -9.73 -5.75 7.94
N ASP A 17 -9.50 -5.16 9.12
CA ASP A 17 -10.49 -4.34 9.83
C ASP A 17 -10.87 -3.09 9.03
N MET A 18 -9.91 -2.50 8.31
CA MET A 18 -10.16 -1.34 7.47
C MET A 18 -10.99 -1.69 6.22
N PHE A 19 -10.81 -2.90 5.67
CA PHE A 19 -11.48 -3.34 4.44
C PHE A 19 -12.78 -4.12 4.67
N GLU A 20 -13.04 -4.65 5.87
CA GLU A 20 -14.30 -5.30 6.26
C GLU A 20 -15.56 -4.48 5.88
N PRO A 21 -15.60 -3.15 6.07
CA PRO A 21 -16.78 -2.36 5.74
C PRO A 21 -17.02 -2.14 4.24
N PHE A 22 -16.04 -2.48 3.38
CA PHE A 22 -16.11 -2.20 1.94
C PHE A 22 -16.67 -3.40 1.17
N PRO A 23 -17.85 -3.28 0.54
CA PRO A 23 -18.42 -4.37 -0.23
C PRO A 23 -17.55 -4.64 -1.46
N ALA A 24 -17.08 -5.88 -1.63
CA ALA A 24 -16.26 -6.28 -2.78
C ALA A 24 -16.95 -6.02 -4.14
N ASN A 25 -18.29 -6.02 -4.15
CA ASN A 25 -19.08 -5.77 -5.35
C ASN A 25 -19.09 -4.31 -5.79
N ASP A 26 -18.83 -3.38 -4.86
CA ASP A 26 -18.76 -1.94 -5.13
C ASP A 26 -17.33 -1.50 -5.46
N TYR A 27 -16.33 -2.26 -5.01
CA TYR A 27 -14.91 -1.98 -5.18
C TYR A 27 -14.12 -3.22 -5.65
N PRO A 28 -14.38 -3.73 -6.87
CA PRO A 28 -13.80 -4.98 -7.34
C PRO A 28 -12.26 -4.96 -7.39
N ASN A 29 -11.66 -3.87 -7.87
CA ASN A 29 -10.20 -3.73 -7.95
C ASN A 29 -9.55 -3.65 -6.55
N LEU A 30 -10.28 -3.08 -5.57
CA LEU A 30 -9.79 -3.00 -4.20
C LEU A 30 -9.83 -4.38 -3.54
N ALA A 31 -10.92 -5.12 -3.72
CA ALA A 31 -11.05 -6.48 -3.21
C ALA A 31 -9.98 -7.41 -3.77
N GLU A 32 -9.67 -7.29 -5.07
CA GLU A 32 -8.57 -8.01 -5.72
C GLU A 32 -7.23 -7.64 -5.09
N PHE A 33 -6.91 -6.35 -4.97
CA PHE A 33 -5.66 -5.88 -4.35
C PHE A 33 -5.50 -6.40 -2.91
N VAL A 34 -6.54 -6.31 -2.10
CA VAL A 34 -6.49 -6.77 -0.70
C VAL A 34 -6.27 -8.28 -0.63
N THR A 35 -7.00 -9.05 -1.42
CA THR A 35 -6.91 -10.51 -1.41
C THR A 35 -5.58 -11.01 -1.98
N ASP A 36 -5.14 -10.42 -3.09
CA ASP A 36 -4.01 -10.93 -3.86
C ASP A 36 -2.67 -10.28 -3.52
N HIS A 37 -2.64 -9.18 -2.76
CA HIS A 37 -1.39 -8.50 -2.42
C HIS A 37 -1.26 -8.31 -0.90
N VAL A 38 -2.21 -7.62 -0.29
CA VAL A 38 -2.17 -7.22 1.13
C VAL A 38 -2.20 -8.43 2.08
N MET A 39 -3.03 -9.44 1.78
CA MET A 39 -3.21 -10.62 2.64
C MET A 39 -2.22 -11.76 2.33
N LYS A 40 -1.33 -11.60 1.35
CA LYS A 40 -0.36 -12.65 1.04
C LYS A 40 0.75 -12.69 2.09
N PRO A 41 1.15 -13.89 2.56
CA PRO A 41 2.31 -14.04 3.43
C PRO A 41 3.57 -13.47 2.77
N GLY A 42 4.33 -12.67 3.52
CA GLY A 42 5.58 -12.07 3.04
C GLY A 42 5.41 -10.82 2.18
N TYR A 43 4.21 -10.23 2.14
CA TYR A 43 4.02 -8.89 1.58
C TYR A 43 4.73 -7.85 2.46
N ASP A 44 5.73 -7.19 1.87
CA ASP A 44 6.57 -6.19 2.54
C ASP A 44 6.07 -4.78 2.22
N TYR A 45 5.24 -4.25 3.12
CA TYR A 45 4.77 -2.87 3.06
C TYR A 45 5.93 -1.85 3.10
N GLY A 46 7.07 -2.20 3.71
CA GLY A 46 8.26 -1.35 3.74
C GLY A 46 8.88 -1.20 2.35
N GLY A 47 8.89 -2.26 1.55
CA GLY A 47 9.39 -2.25 0.18
C GLY A 47 8.60 -1.34 -0.77
N GLU A 48 7.30 -1.13 -0.50
CA GLU A 48 6.48 -0.20 -1.30
C GLU A 48 6.84 1.26 -1.07
N PHE A 49 7.33 1.61 0.12
CA PHE A 49 7.67 2.98 0.46
C PHE A 49 8.82 3.51 -0.39
N GLU A 50 9.90 2.74 -0.54
CA GLU A 50 11.05 3.12 -1.36
C GLU A 50 10.66 3.30 -2.82
N TYR A 51 9.88 2.36 -3.36
CA TYR A 51 9.38 2.45 -4.73
C TYR A 51 8.52 3.71 -4.95
N GLY A 52 7.58 3.97 -4.04
CA GLY A 52 6.69 5.14 -4.12
C GLY A 52 7.45 6.46 -4.00
N LEU A 53 8.46 6.51 -3.12
CA LEU A 53 9.32 7.67 -2.96
C LEU A 53 10.14 7.94 -4.23
N ASP A 54 10.75 6.91 -4.81
CA ASP A 54 11.49 7.01 -6.08
C ASP A 54 10.60 7.50 -7.22
N LEU A 55 9.36 7.02 -7.29
CA LEU A 55 8.39 7.46 -8.29
C LEU A 55 8.08 8.96 -8.16
N ILE A 56 7.84 9.43 -6.93
CA ILE A 56 7.55 10.84 -6.66
C ILE A 56 8.77 11.70 -6.99
N LEU A 57 9.96 11.32 -6.51
CA LEU A 57 11.19 12.08 -6.75
C LEU A 57 11.49 12.19 -8.25
N ARG A 58 11.35 11.10 -9.01
CA ARG A 58 11.52 11.11 -10.46
C ARG A 58 10.52 12.05 -11.15
N GLY A 59 9.25 12.00 -10.76
CA GLY A 59 8.24 12.91 -11.33
C GLY A 59 8.55 14.38 -11.05
N LEU A 60 9.10 14.71 -9.88
CA LEU A 60 9.54 16.05 -9.54
C LEU A 60 10.77 16.48 -10.35
N GLU A 61 11.76 15.61 -10.52
CA GLU A 61 12.93 15.85 -11.35
C GLU A 61 12.55 16.15 -12.80
N GLU A 62 11.65 15.35 -13.38
CA GLU A 62 11.13 15.56 -14.74
C GLU A 62 10.38 16.89 -14.88
N ALA A 63 9.54 17.23 -13.91
CA ALA A 63 8.79 18.50 -13.88
C ALA A 63 9.69 19.74 -13.74
N LEU A 64 10.84 19.59 -13.06
CA LEU A 64 11.84 20.65 -12.93
C LEU A 64 12.73 20.76 -14.18
N ALA A 65 13.06 19.64 -14.83
CA ALA A 65 13.86 19.62 -16.05
C ALA A 65 13.10 20.11 -17.30
N GLY A 66 11.77 20.09 -17.26
CA GLY A 66 10.90 20.61 -18.31
C GLY A 66 10.58 22.12 -18.21
N GLN A 67 11.14 22.83 -17.23
CA GLN A 67 11.08 24.29 -17.08
C GLN A 67 12.30 24.97 -17.67
#